data_AF-A0A9D4IZG9-F1
#
_entry.id   AF-A0A9D4IZG9-F1
#
_cell.length_a   1.000
_cell.length_b   1.000
_cell.length_c   1.000
_cell.angle_alpha   90.00
_cell.angle_beta   90.00
_cell.angle_gamma   90.00
#
_symmetry.space_group_name_H-M   'P 1'
#
loop_
_entity.id
_entity.type
_entity.pdbx_description
1 polymer ?
#
loop_
_entity_poly.entity_id
_entity_poly.type
_entity_poly.pdbx_seq_one_letter_code
_entity_poly.pdbx_strand_id
1 'polypeptide(L)' 'MQLADKNSVLKGFVTQPIHVQRGKQSSRGGICVAPISDEMLLGHDLLRHIKALIDLHADCLLINGESTQH' A
#
# COMPACT_ATOMS: atom_id res chain seq x y z
N MET A 1 6.93 18.28 6.93
CA MET A 1 6.85 16.82 7.15
C MET A 1 8.04 16.40 7.98
N GLN A 2 7.84 16.01 9.25
CA GLN A 2 8.88 15.30 10.00
C GLN A 2 8.94 13.88 9.43
N LEU A 3 9.97 13.60 8.63
CA LEU A 3 10.29 12.23 8.24
C LEU A 3 10.53 11.43 9.53
N ALA A 4 9.91 10.25 9.62
CA ALA A 4 10.04 9.36 10.76
C ALA A 4 11.52 9.22 11.13
N ASP A 5 11.87 9.60 12.36
CA ASP A 5 13.22 9.43 12.89
C ASP A 5 13.59 7.94 12.79
N LYS A 6 14.86 7.62 12.53
CA LYS A 6 15.30 6.27 12.12
C LYS A 6 14.97 5.15 13.13
N ASN A 7 14.46 5.52 14.31
CA ASN A 7 14.07 4.63 15.42
C ASN A 7 12.60 4.78 15.85
N SER A 8 11.73 5.44 15.09
CA SER A 8 10.32 5.55 15.45
C SER A 8 9.59 4.22 15.20
N VAL A 9 9.39 3.45 16.26
CA VAL A 9 8.54 2.25 16.23
C VAL A 9 7.08 2.67 16.31
N LEU A 10 6.31 2.33 15.28
CA LEU A 10 4.86 2.50 15.30
C LEU A 10 4.25 1.49 16.29
N LYS A 11 3.59 2.00 17.33
CA LYS A 11 2.83 1.16 18.27
C LYS A 11 1.52 0.74 17.61
N GLY A 12 1.52 -0.39 16.91
CA GLY A 12 0.36 -0.91 16.19
C GLY A 12 0.11 -2.39 16.45
N PHE A 13 -0.95 -2.90 15.83
CA PHE A 13 -1.30 -4.32 15.83
C PHE A 13 -1.78 -4.77 14.46
N VAL A 14 -1.65 -6.06 14.16
CA VAL A 14 -2.17 -6.66 12.93
C VAL A 14 -3.61 -7.11 13.18
N THR A 15 -4.53 -6.69 12.33
CA THR A 15 -5.93 -7.10 12.39
C THR A 15 -6.12 -8.55 11.96
N GLN A 16 -7.26 -9.14 12.32
CA GLN A 16 -7.71 -10.36 11.64
C GLN A 16 -7.87 -10.10 10.14
N PRO A 17 -7.71 -11.11 9.26
CA PRO A 17 -7.73 -10.89 7.83
C PRO A 17 -9.05 -10.26 7.35
N ILE A 18 -8.97 -9.02 6.85
CA ILE A 18 -10.12 -8.30 6.32
C ILE A 18 -10.21 -8.45 4.79
N HIS A 19 -11.43 -8.31 4.26
CA HIS A 19 -11.64 -8.26 2.82
C HIS A 19 -11.30 -6.87 2.29
N VAL A 20 -10.38 -6.83 1.33
CA VAL A 20 -9.99 -5.62 0.60
C VAL A 20 -10.46 -5.78 -0.84
N GLN A 21 -11.34 -4.87 -1.28
CA GLN A 21 -11.81 -4.81 -2.65
C GLN A 21 -11.06 -3.71 -3.42
N ARG A 22 -10.56 -4.05 -4.61
CA ARG A 22 -9.87 -3.13 -5.53
C ARG A 22 -10.44 -3.34 -6.92
N GLY A 23 -11.31 -2.45 -7.36
CA GLY A 23 -12.08 -2.65 -8.59
C GLY A 23 -12.84 -3.98 -8.55
N LYS A 24 -12.57 -4.86 -9.52
CA LYS A 24 -13.16 -6.21 -9.61
C LYS A 24 -12.40 -7.30 -8.86
N GLN A 25 -11.21 -6.99 -8.34
CA GLN A 25 -10.39 -7.94 -7.60
C GLN A 25 -10.69 -7.82 -6.10
N SER A 26 -10.66 -8.95 -5.40
CA SER A 26 -10.72 -8.98 -3.94
C SER A 26 -9.57 -9.79 -3.40
N SER A 27 -9.05 -9.39 -2.24
CA SER A 27 -8.02 -10.10 -1.50
C SER A 27 -8.33 -10.08 -0.02
N ARG A 28 -7.85 -11.08 0.70
CA ARG A 28 -7.97 -11.15 2.16
C ARG A 28 -6.57 -11.10 2.77
N GLY A 29 -6.37 -10.21 3.73
CA GLY A 29 -5.06 -10.01 4.37
C GLY A 29 -5.18 -9.28 5.70
N GLY A 30 -4.21 -9.48 6.58
CA GLY A 30 -4.08 -8.69 7.80
C GLY A 30 -3.60 -7.28 7.46
N ILE A 31 -4.13 -6.27 8.14
CA ILE A 31 -3.69 -4.88 8.02
C ILE A 31 -3.07 -4.44 9.34
N CYS A 32 -1.95 -3.72 9.27
CA CYS A 32 -1.38 -3.09 10.46
C CYS A 32 -2.16 -1.79 10.77
N VAL A 33 -2.73 -1.71 11.97
CA VAL A 33 -3.34 -0.49 12.49
C VAL A 33 -2.37 0.16 13.45
N ALA A 34 -1.96 1.39 13.15
CA ALA A 34 -0.99 2.15 13.92
C ALA A 34 -1.39 3.63 13.96
N PRO A 35 -0.95 4.42 14.96
CA PRO A 35 -1.15 5.86 14.99
C PRO A 35 -0.27 6.52 13.93
N ILE A 36 -0.85 6.75 12.75
CA ILE A 36 -0.24 7.48 11.63
C ILE A 36 -1.05 8.75 11.36
N SER A 37 -0.41 9.76 10.78
CA SER A 37 -1.08 11.02 10.44
C SER A 37 -1.95 10.91 9.20
N ASP A 38 -1.58 10.03 8.27
CA ASP A 38 -2.35 9.71 7.08
C ASP A 38 -3.47 8.70 7.40
N GLU A 39 -4.53 8.71 6.61
CA GLU A 39 -5.64 7.75 6.79
C GLU A 39 -5.20 6.30 6.53
N MET A 40 -4.30 6.08 5.56
CA MET A 40 -3.84 4.76 5.15
C MET A 40 -2.49 4.84 4.42
N LEU A 41 -1.62 3.87 4.71
CA LEU A 41 -0.38 3.66 3.96
C LEU A 41 -0.46 2.33 3.22
N LEU A 42 -0.15 2.35 1.92
CA LEU A 42 -0.01 1.13 1.13
C LEU A 42 1.42 0.63 1.23
N GLY A 43 1.60 -0.46 1.97
CA GLY A 43 2.91 -1.10 2.14
C GLY A 43 3.44 -1.71 0.85
N HIS A 44 4.77 -1.85 0.78
CA HIS A 44 5.45 -2.47 -0.36
C HIS A 44 5.03 -3.93 -0.59
N ASP A 45 4.64 -4.65 0.47
CA ASP A 45 4.06 -5.98 0.42
C ASP A 45 2.77 -6.03 -0.43
N LEU A 46 1.85 -5.10 -0.18
CA LEU A 46 0.63 -4.96 -0.97
C LEU A 46 0.93 -4.51 -2.39
N LEU A 47 1.78 -3.50 -2.56
CA LEU A 47 2.14 -2.97 -3.89
C LEU A 47 2.76 -4.07 -4.78
N ARG A 48 3.63 -4.92 -4.22
CA ARG A 48 4.20 -6.08 -4.91
C ARG A 48 3.13 -7.12 -5.24
N HIS A 49 2.21 -7.40 -4.31
CA HIS A 49 1.13 -8.36 -4.54
C HIS A 49 0.21 -7.94 -5.70
N ILE A 50 -0.10 -6.65 -5.83
CA ILE A 50 -0.96 -6.12 -6.89
C ILE A 50 -0.21 -5.74 -8.17
N LYS A 51 1.09 -6.06 -8.25
CA LYS A 51 1.99 -5.69 -9.36
C LYS A 51 1.86 -4.21 -9.72
N ALA A 52 1.89 -3.35 -8.70
CA ALA A 52 1.79 -1.91 -8.91
C ALA A 52 3.06 -1.38 -9.60
N LEU A 53 2.88 -0.41 -10.50
CA LEU A 53 3.95 0.36 -11.12
C LEU A 53 3.74 1.84 -10.79
N ILE A 54 4.81 2.52 -10.39
CA ILE A 54 4.81 3.97 -10.18
C ILE A 54 5.26 4.61 -11.49
N ASP A 55 4.34 5.27 -12.20
CA ASP A 55 4.66 6.05 -13.39
C ASP A 55 4.89 7.50 -12.99
N LEU A 56 6.16 7.91 -12.99
CA LEU A 56 6.58 9.27 -12.64
C LEU A 56 6.32 10.28 -13.76
N HIS A 57 6.17 9.84 -15.01
CA HIS A 57 5.88 10.73 -16.13
C HIS A 57 4.42 11.12 -16.17
N ALA A 58 3.53 10.15 -15.93
CA ALA A 58 2.09 10.36 -15.84
C ALA A 58 1.62 10.76 -14.42
N ASP A 59 2.53 10.84 -13.46
CA ASP A 59 2.27 11.13 -12.04
C ASP A 59 1.15 10.24 -11.45
N CYS A 60 1.23 8.93 -11.70
CA CYS A 60 0.19 8.00 -11.30
C CYS A 60 0.71 6.62 -10.87
N LEU A 61 -0.14 5.90 -10.11
CA LEU A 61 0.07 4.51 -9.74
C LEU A 61 -0.77 3.60 -10.64
N LEU A 62 -0.10 2.76 -11.43
CA LEU A 62 -0.75 1.75 -12.26
C LEU A 62 -0.90 0.44 -11.47
N ILE A 63 -2.11 -0.11 -11.43
CA ILE A 63 -2.44 -1.35 -10.72
C ILE A 63 -2.72 -2.44 -11.76
N ASN A 64 -2.12 -3.63 -11.60
CA ASN A 64 -2.10 -4.66 -12.65
C ASN A 64 -1.50 -4.15 -13.97
N GLY A 65 -0.54 -3.24 -13.90
CA GLY A 65 0.11 -2.72 -15.10
C GLY A 65 0.81 -3.85 -15.85
N GLU A 66 0.26 -4.27 -16.98
CA GLU A 66 1.12 -4.76 -18.06
C GLU A 66 1.94 -3.55 -18.50
N SER A 67 3.27 -3.69 -18.54
CA SER A 67 4.12 -2.61 -19.05
C SER A 67 3.60 -2.21 -20.43
N THR A 68 3.00 -1.04 -20.54
CA THR A 68 2.77 -0.40 -21.83
C THR A 68 4.13 0.05 -22.34
N GLN A 69 4.89 -0.91 -22.88
CA GLN A 69 6.04 -0.62 -23.72
C GLN A 69 5.48 0.05 -24.98
N HIS A 70 5.64 1.37 -25.04
CA HIS A 70 5.60 2.13 -26.29
C HIS A 70 7.01 2.26 -26.84
#